data_AF-A0A5T0UJ11-F1
#
_entry.id   AF-A0A5T0UJ11-F1
#
_cell.length_a   1.000
_cell.length_b   1.000
_cell.length_c   1.000
_cell.angle_alpha   90.00
_cell.angle_beta   90.00
_cell.angle_gamma   90.00
#
_symmetry.space_group_name_H-M   'P 1'
#
loop_
_entity.id
_entity.type
_entity.pdbx_description
1 polymer ?
#
loop_
_entity_poly.entity_id
_entity_poly.type
_entity_poly.pdbx_seq_one_letter_code
_entity_poly.pdbx_strand_id
1 'polypeptide(L)'
;NVDDPVSFALYAVKQNWVAGIISVSALAGMFTMMVTMVYSSSRLIYSIGRDGLLPKFLGQINEKTKTPEKSMLIVTVIIALTGGFFSLNQLTNLVNIGTLLAFMFVSLGVLPLRKRKDIPNKD
;
A
#
# COMPACT_ATOMS: atom_id res chain seq x y z
N ASN A 1 -6.03 0.48 -24.57
CA ASN A 1 -5.65 -0.11 -23.28
C ASN A 1 -6.86 -0.89 -22.80
N VAL A 2 -6.70 -2.17 -22.44
CA VAL A 2 -7.79 -3.01 -21.92
C VAL A 2 -7.55 -3.18 -20.42
N ASP A 3 -8.59 -3.09 -19.59
CA ASP A 3 -8.46 -3.07 -18.14
C ASP A 3 -8.09 -4.46 -17.54
N ASP A 4 -8.42 -5.55 -18.24
CA ASP A 4 -8.13 -6.94 -17.85
C ASP A 4 -7.30 -7.70 -18.92
N PRO A 5 -6.06 -7.26 -19.22
CA PRO A 5 -5.32 -7.72 -20.40
C PRO A 5 -5.05 -9.23 -20.42
N VAL A 6 -4.89 -9.86 -19.25
CA VAL A 6 -4.63 -11.31 -19.13
C VAL A 6 -5.87 -12.13 -19.52
N SER A 7 -7.04 -11.75 -19.00
CA SER A 7 -8.30 -12.42 -19.32
C SER A 7 -8.71 -12.15 -20.76
N PHE A 8 -8.56 -10.91 -21.23
CA PHE A 8 -8.77 -10.53 -22.63
C PHE A 8 -7.93 -11.38 -23.59
N ALA A 9 -6.65 -11.58 -23.30
CA ALA A 9 -5.78 -12.42 -24.12
C ALA A 9 -6.28 -13.87 -24.19
N LEU A 10 -6.78 -14.43 -23.08
CA LEU A 10 -7.28 -15.81 -23.07
C LEU A 10 -8.61 -15.96 -23.82
N TYR A 11 -9.48 -14.96 -23.78
CA TYR A 11 -10.67 -14.93 -24.63
C TYR A 11 -10.30 -14.90 -26.11
N ALA A 12 -9.25 -14.17 -26.50
CA ALA A 12 -8.77 -14.12 -27.89
C ALA A 12 -8.30 -15.50 -28.41
N VAL A 13 -7.77 -16.36 -27.53
CA VAL A 13 -7.34 -17.73 -27.88
C VAL A 13 -8.45 -18.78 -27.59
N LYS A 14 -9.70 -18.34 -27.40
CA LYS A 14 -10.88 -19.19 -27.10
C LYS A 14 -10.77 -20.04 -25.82
N GLN A 15 -9.91 -19.66 -24.88
CA GLN A 15 -9.73 -20.34 -23.59
C GLN A 15 -10.63 -19.75 -22.50
N ASN A 16 -11.95 -19.72 -22.76
CA ASN A 16 -12.93 -18.98 -21.94
C ASN A 16 -13.03 -19.52 -20.50
N TRP A 17 -12.87 -20.83 -20.31
CA TRP A 17 -12.91 -21.45 -18.98
C TRP A 17 -11.72 -21.00 -18.11
N VAL A 18 -10.52 -20.98 -18.70
CA VAL A 18 -9.30 -20.52 -18.02
C VAL A 18 -9.39 -19.01 -17.73
N ALA A 19 -9.90 -18.22 -18.69
CA ALA A 19 -10.12 -16.79 -18.49
C ALA A 19 -11.03 -16.50 -17.29
N GLY A 20 -12.12 -17.27 -17.14
CA GLY A 20 -13.03 -17.15 -15.99
C GLY A 20 -12.35 -17.45 -14.65
N ILE A 21 -11.57 -18.54 -14.56
CA ILE A 21 -10.84 -18.89 -13.34
C ILE A 21 -9.82 -17.80 -12.97
N ILE A 22 -9.06 -17.30 -13.95
CA ILE A 22 -8.08 -16.26 -13.71
C ILE A 22 -8.76 -14.97 -13.24
N SER A 23 -9.85 -14.52 -13.87
CA SER A 23 -10.58 -13.33 -13.44
C SER A 23 -11.07 -13.44 -11.99
N VAL A 24 -11.59 -14.60 -11.58
CA VAL A 24 -12.04 -14.83 -10.19
C VAL A 24 -10.85 -14.80 -9.23
N SER A 25 -9.75 -15.46 -9.56
CA SER A 25 -8.54 -15.45 -8.71
C SER A 25 -7.91 -14.06 -8.59
N ALA A 26 -7.93 -13.28 -9.68
CA ALA A 26 -7.44 -11.91 -9.71
C ALA A 26 -8.28 -11.01 -8.80
N LEU A 27 -9.61 -11.13 -8.88
CA LEU A 27 -10.52 -10.38 -8.00
C LEU A 27 -10.28 -10.71 -6.52
N ALA A 28 -10.17 -12.00 -6.19
CA ALA A 28 -9.88 -12.44 -4.82
C ALA A 28 -8.53 -11.91 -4.32
N GLY A 29 -7.48 -12.00 -5.14
CA GLY A 29 -6.15 -11.51 -4.80
C GLY A 29 -6.10 -9.99 -4.62
N MET A 30 -6.75 -9.23 -5.52
CA MET A 30 -6.84 -7.77 -5.43
C MET A 30 -7.60 -7.34 -4.17
N PHE A 31 -8.67 -8.03 -3.80
CA PHE A 31 -9.41 -7.75 -2.57
C PHE A 31 -8.53 -7.93 -1.34
N THR A 32 -7.80 -9.05 -1.23
CA THR A 32 -6.86 -9.29 -0.13
C THR A 32 -5.76 -8.23 -0.09
N MET A 33 -5.22 -7.85 -1.25
CA MET A 33 -4.21 -6.80 -1.35
C MET A 33 -4.74 -5.45 -0.87
N MET A 34 -5.96 -5.07 -1.27
CA MET A 34 -6.61 -3.82 -0.88
C MET A 34 -6.77 -3.73 0.64
N VAL A 35 -7.31 -4.78 1.28
CA VAL A 35 -7.48 -4.85 2.74
C VAL A 35 -6.13 -4.73 3.45
N THR A 36 -5.13 -5.48 2.96
CA THR A 36 -3.78 -5.47 3.54
C THR A 36 -3.12 -4.09 3.44
N MET A 37 -3.35 -3.38 2.33
CA MET A 37 -2.74 -2.07 2.08
C MET A 37 -3.36 -0.96 2.93
N VAL A 38 -4.69 -0.99 3.14
CA VAL A 38 -5.38 -0.11 4.09
C VAL A 38 -4.85 -0.35 5.51
N TYR A 39 -4.67 -1.60 5.90
CA TYR A 39 -4.13 -1.93 7.21
C TYR A 39 -2.68 -1.47 7.39
N SER A 40 -1.81 -1.73 6.40
CA SER A 40 -0.40 -1.32 6.42
C SER A 40 -0.24 0.20 6.54
N SER A 41 -0.96 0.94 5.70
CA SER A 41 -0.93 2.41 5.69
C SER A 41 -1.47 3.02 6.98
N SER A 42 -2.50 2.43 7.60
CA SER A 42 -3.02 2.88 8.89
C SER A 42 -1.97 2.82 10.02
N ARG A 43 -1.10 1.80 10.03
CA ARG A 43 0.00 1.65 11.00
C ARG A 43 1.09 2.68 10.79
N LEU A 44 1.41 2.99 9.53
CA LEU A 44 2.37 4.04 9.18
C LEU A 44 1.87 5.41 9.66
N ILE A 45 0.60 5.76 9.40
CA ILE A 45 0.03 7.03 9.89
C ILE A 45 0.00 7.07 11.41
N TYR A 46 -0.33 5.95 12.07
CA TYR A 46 -0.26 5.85 13.52
C TYR A 46 1.14 6.10 14.06
N SER A 47 2.19 5.51 13.47
CA SER A 47 3.56 5.75 13.95
C SER A 47 3.97 7.22 13.78
N ILE A 48 3.65 7.83 12.64
CA ILE A 48 3.92 9.27 12.41
C ILE A 48 3.14 10.15 13.40
N GLY A 49 1.88 9.81 13.69
CA GLY A 49 1.06 10.53 14.67
C GLY A 49 1.54 10.36 16.11
N ARG A 50 2.04 9.18 16.47
CA ARG A 50 2.66 8.90 17.77
C ARG A 50 3.97 9.68 17.95
N ASP A 51 4.74 9.84 16.87
CA ASP A 51 5.98 10.60 16.86
C ASP A 51 5.73 12.13 16.85
N GLY A 52 4.47 12.57 16.87
CA GLY A 52 4.06 13.97 17.02
C GLY A 52 4.07 14.79 15.73
N LEU A 53 4.38 14.18 14.59
CA LEU A 53 4.44 14.81 13.27
C LEU A 53 3.06 15.06 12.65
N LEU A 54 2.03 14.36 13.14
CA LEU A 54 0.63 14.52 12.74
C LEU A 54 -0.24 14.85 13.96
N PRO A 55 -1.48 15.35 13.76
CA PRO A 55 -2.40 15.60 14.86
C PRO A 55 -2.56 14.41 15.80
N LYS A 56 -2.51 14.67 17.12
CA LYS A 56 -2.45 13.63 18.17
C LYS A 56 -3.57 12.59 18.11
N PHE A 57 -4.71 12.92 17.51
CA PHE A 57 -5.82 11.98 17.35
C PHE A 57 -5.52 10.82 16.38
N LEU A 58 -4.59 10.98 15.44
CA LEU A 58 -4.11 9.92 14.54
C LEU A 58 -3.09 8.98 15.21
N GLY A 59 -2.46 9.45 16.30
CA GLY A 59 -1.55 8.66 17.11
C GLY A 59 -2.24 7.88 18.24
N GLN A 60 -3.57 7.83 18.27
CA GLN A 60 -4.34 7.11 19.30
C GLN A 60 -4.79 5.73 18.81
N ILE A 61 -4.62 4.71 19.66
CA ILE A 61 -5.22 3.38 19.47
C ILE A 61 -6.53 3.28 20.23
N ASN A 62 -7.49 2.52 19.70
CA ASN A 62 -8.68 2.15 20.46
C ASN A 62 -8.31 1.07 21.50
N GLU A 63 -8.70 1.26 22.75
CA GLU A 63 -8.39 0.34 23.86
C GLU A 63 -9.05 -1.05 23.71
N LYS A 64 -10.21 -1.13 23.06
CA LYS A 64 -10.95 -2.40 22.90
C LYS A 64 -10.41 -3.25 21.77
N THR A 65 -10.20 -2.65 20.60
CA THR A 65 -9.75 -3.37 19.40
C THR A 65 -8.23 -3.41 19.27
N LYS A 66 -7.50 -2.60 20.05
CA LYS A 66 -6.03 -2.42 19.96
C LYS A 66 -5.57 -2.05 18.53
N THR A 67 -6.43 -1.36 17.78
CA THR A 67 -6.14 -0.90 16.42
C THR A 67 -6.29 0.61 16.28
N PRO A 68 -5.55 1.26 15.36
CA PRO A 68 -5.67 2.70 15.10
C PRO A 68 -6.88 3.00 14.20
N GLU A 69 -8.09 2.82 14.73
CA GLU A 69 -9.35 2.94 13.97
C GLU A 69 -9.52 4.32 13.29
N LYS A 70 -9.15 5.40 13.99
CA LYS A 70 -9.22 6.77 13.45
C LYS A 70 -8.33 6.93 12.21
N SER A 71 -7.11 6.41 12.28
CA SER A 71 -6.16 6.43 11.16
C SER A 71 -6.63 5.57 10.02
N MET A 72 -7.19 4.38 10.31
CA MET A 72 -7.78 3.51 9.30
C MET A 72 -8.94 4.18 8.55
N LEU A 73 -9.86 4.84 9.27
CA LEU A 73 -10.98 5.54 8.64
C LEU A 73 -10.49 6.65 7.70
N ILE A 74 -9.54 7.48 8.18
CA ILE A 74 -8.99 8.58 7.39
C ILE A 74 -8.27 8.07 6.14
N VAL A 75 -7.44 7.03 6.28
CA VAL A 75 -6.80 6.36 5.14
C VAL A 75 -7.82 5.87 4.13
N THR A 76 -8.86 5.16 4.58
CA THR A 76 -9.88 4.61 3.69
C THR A 76 -10.63 5.71 2.95
N VAL A 77 -10.96 6.82 3.63
CA VAL A 77 -11.59 7.98 2.99
C VAL A 77 -10.67 8.59 1.94
N ILE A 78 -9.39 8.77 2.24
CA ILE A 78 -8.41 9.30 1.27
C ILE A 78 -8.31 8.37 0.06
N ILE A 79 -8.16 7.06 0.27
CA ILE A 79 -8.08 6.07 -0.82
C ILE A 79 -9.35 6.08 -1.67
N ALA A 80 -10.54 6.12 -1.06
CA ALA A 80 -11.81 6.15 -1.76
C ALA A 80 -11.95 7.42 -2.62
N LEU A 81 -11.58 8.58 -2.08
CA LEU A 81 -11.57 9.84 -2.82
C LEU A 81 -10.56 9.78 -3.96
N THR A 82 -9.31 9.41 -3.69
CA THR A 82 -8.26 9.39 -4.72
C THR A 82 -8.57 8.36 -5.82
N GLY A 83 -9.15 7.20 -5.47
CA GLY A 83 -9.57 6.19 -6.44
C GLY A 83 -10.78 6.59 -7.28
N GLY A 84 -11.67 7.44 -6.75
CA GLY A 84 -12.84 7.94 -7.48
C GLY A 84 -12.54 9.13 -8.39
N PHE A 85 -11.59 9.99 -8.03
CA PHE A 85 -11.32 11.25 -8.73
C PHE A 85 -10.14 11.21 -9.72
N PHE A 86 -9.20 10.28 -9.57
CA PHE A 86 -7.98 10.25 -10.37
C PHE A 86 -7.91 8.98 -11.24
N SER A 87 -7.28 9.09 -12.42
CA SER A 87 -7.13 7.96 -13.33
C SER A 87 -6.03 6.99 -12.89
N LEU A 88 -6.21 5.69 -13.16
CA LEU A 88 -5.23 4.66 -12.79
C LEU A 88 -3.80 5.00 -13.25
N ASN A 89 -3.64 5.50 -14.47
CA ASN A 89 -2.32 5.91 -14.98
C ASN A 89 -1.66 7.01 -14.13
N GLN A 90 -2.44 8.00 -13.66
CA GLN A 90 -1.92 9.05 -12.80
C GLN A 90 -1.52 8.49 -11.42
N LEU A 91 -2.36 7.65 -10.81
CA LEU A 91 -2.03 7.02 -9.53
C LEU A 91 -0.79 6.14 -9.65
N THR A 92 -0.70 5.30 -10.69
CA THR A 92 0.44 4.42 -10.92
C THR A 92 1.72 5.23 -11.10
N ASN A 93 1.70 6.31 -11.87
CA ASN A 93 2.87 7.19 -12.03
C ASN A 93 3.28 7.83 -10.69
N LEU A 94 2.32 8.30 -9.89
CA LEU A 94 2.58 8.88 -8.58
C LEU A 94 3.19 7.85 -7.61
N VAL A 95 2.63 6.65 -7.56
CA VAL A 95 3.13 5.55 -6.72
C VAL A 95 4.53 5.10 -7.17
N ASN A 96 4.78 5.00 -8.47
CA ASN A 96 6.09 4.63 -9.01
C ASN A 96 7.17 5.64 -8.61
N ILE A 97 6.91 6.94 -8.78
CA ILE A 97 7.87 7.97 -8.37
C ILE A 97 8.09 7.93 -6.86
N GLY A 98 7.02 7.84 -6.06
CA GLY A 98 7.11 7.79 -4.60
C GLY A 98 7.88 6.57 -4.08
N THR A 99 7.65 5.39 -4.64
CA THR A 99 8.34 4.15 -4.25
C THR A 99 9.81 4.18 -4.65
N LEU A 100 10.14 4.65 -5.85
CA LEU A 100 11.54 4.83 -6.28
C LEU A 100 12.29 5.83 -5.38
N LEU A 101 11.66 6.93 -4.99
CA LEU A 101 12.24 7.89 -4.04
C LEU A 101 12.46 7.25 -2.66
N ALA A 102 11.49 6.50 -2.14
CA ALA A 102 11.64 5.79 -0.87
C ALA A 102 12.80 4.78 -0.92
N PHE A 103 12.92 4.00 -2.00
CA PHE A 103 14.02 3.07 -2.19
C PHE A 103 15.37 3.76 -2.31
N MET A 104 15.43 4.91 -2.98
CA MET A 104 16.63 5.74 -3.04
C MET A 104 17.05 6.21 -1.65
N PHE A 105 16.12 6.76 -0.85
CA PHE A 105 16.42 7.22 0.52
C PHE A 105 16.86 6.07 1.43
N VAL A 106 16.21 4.91 1.35
CA VAL A 106 16.62 3.73 2.13
C VAL A 106 18.02 3.28 1.72
N SER A 107 18.30 3.18 0.41
CA SER A 107 19.61 2.76 -0.09
C SER A 107 20.73 3.71 0.33
N LEU A 108 20.50 5.03 0.26
CA LEU A 108 21.44 6.04 0.73
C LEU A 108 21.56 6.07 2.25
N GLY A 109 20.45 5.88 2.97
CA GLY A 109 20.39 5.87 4.43
C GLY A 109 21.14 4.70 5.09
N VAL A 110 21.25 3.57 4.39
CA VAL A 110 22.04 2.42 4.84
C VAL A 110 23.55 2.72 4.81
N LEU A 111 24.04 3.60 3.94
CA LEU A 111 25.48 3.92 3.83
C LEU A 111 26.10 4.48 5.13
N PRO A 112 25.54 5.53 5.78
CA PRO A 112 26.04 5.97 7.07
C PRO A 112 25.75 4.96 8.17
N LEU A 113 24.62 4.25 8.12
CA LEU A 113 24.24 3.25 9.12
C LEU A 113 25.23 2.06 9.14
N ARG A 114 25.78 1.68 7.99
CA ARG A 114 26.80 0.63 7.89
C ARG A 114 28.13 1.00 8.55
N LYS A 115 28.44 2.29 8.67
CA LYS A 115 29.68 2.79 9.29
C LYS A 115 29.54 3.04 10.79
N ARG A 116 28.31 2.98 11.32
CA ARG A 116 28.03 3.16 12.74
C ARG A 116 28.52 1.96 13.54
N LYS A 117 29.29 2.26 14.60
CA LYS A 117 29.80 1.27 15.57
C LYS A 117 29.04 1.31 16.91
N ASP A 118 28.10 2.25 17.04
CA ASP A 118 27.26 2.51 18.21
C ASP A 118 26.09 1.51 18.36
N ILE A 119 25.76 0.76 17.31
CA ILE A 119 24.72 -0.26 17.32
C ILE A 119 25.41 -1.63 17.35
N PRO A 120 25.31 -2.41 18.44
CA PRO A 120 25.94 -3.73 18.50
C PRO A 120 25.33 -4.63 17.42
N ASN A 121 26.18 -5.14 16.52
CA ASN A 121 25.78 -6.16 15.56
C ASN A 121 25.53 -7.44 16.37
N LYS A 122 24.26 -7.72 16.68
CA LYS A 122 23.86 -9.01 17.24
C LYS A 122 23.93 -10.01 16.09
N ASP A 123 25.10 -10.62 15.93
CA ASP A 123 25.27 -11.87 15.19
C ASP A 123 24.55 -13.02 15.93
#